data_AF-D2Y964-F1
#
_entry.id   AF-D2Y964-F1
#
_cell.length_a   1.000
_cell.length_b   1.000
_cell.length_c   1.000
_cell.angle_alpha   90.00
_cell.angle_beta   90.00
_cell.angle_gamma   90.00
#
_symmetry.space_group_name_H-M   'P 1'
#
loop_
_entity.id
_entity.type
_entity.pdbx_description
1 polymer ?
#
loop_
_entity_poly.entity_id
_entity_poly.type
_entity_poly.pdbx_seq_one_letter_code
_entity_poly.pdbx_strand_id
1 'polypeptide(L)' 'MTPKQRYEKDLQRTDFYSDEAQAHAVEALDNLYHQWIEYLNQPVVRPSVWQKLLGKKTHVSQPPKGLYMWGG' A
#
# COMPACT_ATOMS: atom_id res chain seq x y z
N MET A 1 7.96 -10.53 1.54
CA MET A 1 9.02 -9.67 0.99
C MET A 1 8.37 -8.37 0.58
N THR A 2 8.76 -7.24 1.19
CA THR A 2 8.26 -5.91 0.84
C THR A 2 9.10 -5.29 -0.30
N PRO A 3 8.64 -4.20 -0.96
CA PRO A 3 9.46 -3.46 -1.92
C PRO A 3 10.84 -3.06 -1.37
N LYS A 4 10.89 -2.56 -0.12
CA LYS A 4 12.14 -2.19 0.54
C LYS A 4 13.08 -3.37 0.76
N GLN A 5 12.56 -4.50 1.26
CA GLN A 5 13.35 -5.72 1.42
C GLN A 5 13.91 -6.26 0.10
N ARG A 6 13.15 -6.10 -0.99
CA ARG A 6 13.63 -6.47 -2.32
C ARG A 6 14.78 -5.57 -2.77
N TYR A 7 14.63 -4.25 -2.61
CA TYR A 7 15.67 -3.28 -2.94
C TYR A 7 16.96 -3.50 -2.13
N GLU A 8 16.85 -3.71 -0.82
CA GLU A 8 18.00 -4.03 0.05
C GLU A 8 18.74 -5.28 -0.41
N LYS A 9 18.02 -6.30 -0.85
CA LYS A 9 18.62 -7.51 -1.43
C LYS A 9 19.29 -7.22 -2.77
N ASP A 10 18.70 -6.38 -3.62
CA ASP A 10 19.27 -6.01 -4.91
C ASP A 10 20.57 -5.20 -4.73
N LEU A 11 20.65 -4.31 -3.73
CA LEU A 11 21.87 -3.57 -3.36
C LEU A 11 23.06 -4.44 -2.96
N GLN A 12 22.85 -5.71 -2.59
CA GLN A 12 23.94 -6.65 -2.28
C GLN A 12 24.58 -7.26 -3.54
N ARG A 13 23.99 -7.03 -4.72
CA ARG A 13 24.51 -7.57 -5.97
C ARG A 13 25.59 -6.66 -6.53
N THR A 14 26.60 -7.25 -7.15
CA THR A 14 27.75 -6.51 -7.72
C THR A 14 27.38 -5.70 -8.98
N ASP A 15 26.24 -6.00 -9.59
CA ASP A 15 25.74 -5.35 -10.82
C ASP A 15 24.61 -4.33 -10.55
N PHE A 16 24.36 -3.99 -9.28
CA PHE A 16 23.29 -3.09 -8.88
C PHE A 16 23.83 -1.96 -8.01
N TYR A 17 23.40 -0.74 -8.28
CA TYR A 17 23.91 0.46 -7.63
C TYR A 17 22.74 1.26 -7.05
N SER A 18 22.99 1.88 -5.89
CA SER A 18 22.01 2.78 -5.28
C SER A 18 21.89 4.06 -6.12
N ASP A 19 20.65 4.46 -6.37
CA ASP A 19 20.30 5.77 -6.91
C ASP A 19 19.27 6.44 -5.98
N GLU A 20 19.36 7.77 -5.85
CA GLU A 20 18.51 8.53 -4.95
C GLU A 20 17.05 8.52 -5.41
N ALA A 21 16.81 8.71 -6.72
CA ALA A 21 15.45 8.70 -7.26
C ALA A 21 14.83 7.30 -7.12
N GLN A 22 15.62 6.25 -7.38
CA GLN A 22 15.20 4.86 -7.14
C GLN A 22 14.88 4.59 -5.65
N ALA A 23 15.72 5.05 -4.72
CA ALA A 23 15.47 4.87 -3.29
C ALA A 23 14.16 5.54 -2.85
N HIS A 24 13.90 6.76 -3.30
CA HIS A 24 12.64 7.46 -3.05
C HIS A 24 11.43 6.73 -3.66
N ALA A 25 11.58 6.20 -4.87
CA ALA A 25 10.56 5.38 -5.52
C ALA A 25 10.23 4.12 -4.72
N VAL A 26 11.26 3.42 -4.21
CA VAL A 26 11.11 2.22 -3.37
C VAL A 26 10.40 2.55 -2.06
N GLU A 27 10.77 3.64 -1.39
CA GLU A 27 10.13 4.05 -0.14
C GLU A 27 8.64 4.37 -0.35
N ALA A 28 8.29 5.06 -1.44
CA ALA A 28 6.90 5.31 -1.79
C ALA A 28 6.13 4.01 -2.02
N LEU A 29 6.71 3.06 -2.76
CA LEU A 29 6.11 1.74 -3.03
C LEU A 29 5.93 0.92 -1.75
N ASP A 30 6.91 0.95 -0.84
CA ASP A 30 6.85 0.23 0.43
C ASP A 30 5.74 0.80 1.34
N ASN A 31 5.59 2.12 1.38
CA ASN A 31 4.47 2.77 2.06
C ASN A 31 3.12 2.39 1.46
N LEU A 32 3.00 2.35 0.13
CA LEU A 32 1.77 1.92 -0.54
C LEU A 32 1.47 0.45 -0.24
N TYR A 33 2.49 -0.42 -0.23
CA TYR A 33 2.35 -1.82 0.14
C TYR A 33 1.72 -1.97 1.53
N HIS A 34 2.24 -1.27 2.54
CA HIS A 34 1.70 -1.33 3.89
C HIS A 34 0.26 -0.83 3.99
N GLN A 35 -0.08 0.26 3.29
CA GLN A 35 -1.47 0.76 3.21
C GLN A 35 -2.43 -0.29 2.64
N TRP A 36 -1.99 -1.03 1.61
CA TRP A 36 -2.80 -2.12 1.04
C TRP A 36 -2.93 -3.30 1.99
N ILE A 37 -1.86 -3.71 2.67
CA ILE A 37 -1.94 -4.77 3.69
C ILE A 37 -2.92 -4.39 4.79
N GLU A 38 -2.86 -3.14 5.27
CA GLU A 38 -3.81 -2.64 6.27
C GLU A 38 -5.24 -2.68 5.71
N TYR A 39 -5.48 -2.10 4.53
CA TYR A 39 -6.79 -2.08 3.90
C TYR A 39 -7.38 -3.48 3.69
N LEU A 40 -6.59 -4.43 3.20
CA LEU A 40 -7.03 -5.80 2.94
C LEU A 40 -7.32 -6.60 4.22
N ASN A 41 -6.65 -6.27 5.32
CA ASN A 41 -6.87 -6.90 6.62
C ASN A 41 -8.02 -6.26 7.42
N GLN A 42 -8.62 -5.17 6.92
CA GLN A 42 -9.77 -4.57 7.60
C GLN A 42 -10.97 -5.52 7.58
N PRO A 43 -11.66 -5.68 8.73
CA PRO A 43 -12.82 -6.55 8.81
C PRO A 43 -13.94 -6.01 7.91
N VAL A 44 -14.53 -6.88 7.08
CA VAL A 44 -15.68 -6.51 6.25
C VAL A 44 -16.87 -6.26 7.17
N VAL A 45 -17.17 -5.00 7.46
CA VAL A 45 -18.35 -4.61 8.26
C VAL A 45 -19.60 -4.81 7.40
N ARG A 46 -20.28 -5.95 7.58
CA ARG A 46 -21.59 -6.19 6.98
C ARG A 46 -22.67 -5.57 7.87
N PRO A 47 -23.42 -4.56 7.42
CA PRO A 47 -24.47 -3.98 8.24
C PRO A 47 -25.54 -5.03 8.55
N SER A 48 -25.94 -5.11 9.81
CA SER A 48 -27.11 -5.89 10.24
C SER A 48 -28.38 -5.35 9.57
N VAL A 49 -29.38 -6.22 9.36
CA VAL A 49 -30.66 -5.88 8.71
C VAL A 49 -31.34 -4.68 9.40
N TRP A 50 -31.27 -4.61 10.73
CA TRP A 50 -31.78 -3.48 11.51
C TRP A 50 -31.02 -2.16 11.28
N GLN A 51 -29.70 -2.23 11.06
CA GLN A 51 -28.90 -1.03 10.76
C GLN A 51 -29.20 -0.47 9.36
N LYS A 52 -29.56 -1.34 8.41
CA LYS A 52 -30.04 -0.91 7.07
C LYS A 52 -31.39 -0.19 7.16
N LEU A 53 -32.31 -0.71 7.98
CA LEU A 53 -33.63 -0.09 8.23
C LEU A 53 -33.52 1.29 8.89
N LEU A 54 -32.55 1.49 9.78
CA LEU A 54 -32.30 2.78 10.44
C LEU A 54 -31.51 3.79 9.59
N GLY A 55 -31.22 3.47 8.32
CA GLY A 55 -30.51 4.37 7.40
C GLY A 55 -29.08 4.72 7.82
N LYS A 56 -28.46 3.95 8.73
CA LYS A 56 -27.08 4.19 9.16
C LYS A 56 -26.12 3.84 8.02
N LYS A 57 -25.44 4.85 7.48
CA LYS A 57 -24.36 4.65 6.50
C LYS A 57 -23.21 3.91 7.18
N THR A 58 -22.89 2.72 6.69
CA THR A 58 -21.66 2.02 7.10
C THR A 58 -20.47 2.74 6.52
N HIS A 59 -19.49 3.06 7.38
CA HIS A 59 -18.24 3.62 6.93
C HIS A 59 -17.46 2.54 6.16
N VAL A 60 -17.47 2.65 4.82
CA VAL A 60 -16.66 1.81 3.96
C VAL A 60 -15.31 2.50 3.81
N SER A 61 -14.26 1.83 4.29
CA SER A 61 -12.89 2.29 4.08
C SER A 61 -12.61 2.38 2.58
N GLN A 62 -12.01 3.48 2.14
CA GLN A 62 -11.64 3.67 0.75
C GLN A 62 -10.31 2.96 0.48
N PRO A 63 -10.12 2.36 -0.72
CA PRO A 63 -8.85 1.77 -1.07
C PRO A 63 -7.73 2.82 -1.11
N PRO A 64 -6.49 2.46 -0.75
CA PRO A 64 -5.33 3.33 -0.91
C PRO A 64 -5.19 3.82 -2.36
N LYS A 65 -4.77 5.07 -2.55
CA LYS A 65 -4.50 5.62 -3.88
C LYS A 65 -3.20 5.04 -4.44
N GLY A 66 -3.16 4.80 -5.75
CA GLY A 66 -1.94 4.37 -6.44
C GLY A 66 -0.87 5.46 -6.50
N LEU A 67 0.34 5.06 -6.89
CA LEU A 67 1.47 5.97 -7.13
C LEU A 67 1.60 6.28 -8.62
N TYR A 68 1.94 7.53 -8.93
CA TYR A 68 2.32 7.97 -10.26
C TYR A 68 3.79 8.40 -10.22
N MET A 69 4.64 7.68 -10.95
CA MET A 69 6.06 7.99 -11.06
C MET A 69 6.31 8.77 -12.34
N TRP A 70 6.97 9.92 -12.21
CA TRP A 70 7.34 10.77 -13.32
C TRP A 70 8.85 11.02 -13.22
N GLY A 71 9.58 10.76 -14.31
CA GLY A 71 11.03 10.83 -14.34
C GLY A 71 11.69 9.48 -14.58
N GLY A 72 12.34 9.37 -15.73
CA GLY A 72 13.26 8.31 -16.17
C GLY A 72 14.22 8.92 -17.17
#